data_AF-A0A4Q5VHT3-F1
#
_entry.id   AF-A0A4Q5VHT3-F1
#
_cell.length_a   1.000
_cell.length_b   1.000
_cell.length_c   1.000
_cell.angle_alpha   90.00
_cell.angle_beta   90.00
_cell.angle_gamma   90.00
#
_symmetry.space_group_name_H-M   'P 1'
#
loop_
_entity.id
_entity.type
_entity.pdbx_description
1 polymer ?
#
loop_
_entity_poly.entity_id
_entity_poly.type
_entity_poly.pdbx_seq_one_letter_code
_entity_poly.pdbx_strand_id
1 'polypeptide(L)' 'MHEIARVTLENEMDLILAHRRSMRLGELAGLTLAAQTSFATAVSEVARNTIEHAQSGCLILQVEA' A
#
# COMPACT_ATOMS: atom_id res chain seq x y z
N MET A 1 4.39 -14.56 8.18
CA MET A 1 4.02 -13.18 7.84
C MET A 1 4.75 -12.20 8.74
N HIS A 2 5.63 -11.38 8.17
CA HIS A 2 6.36 -10.31 8.85
C HIS A 2 5.84 -8.95 8.38
N GLU A 3 5.35 -8.13 9.31
CA GLU A 3 4.80 -6.80 9.00
C GLU A 3 5.90 -5.78 8.73
N ILE A 4 5.80 -5.11 7.58
CA ILE A 4 6.76 -4.11 7.12
C ILE A 4 6.24 -2.70 7.38
N ALA A 5 4.94 -2.47 7.15
CA ALA A 5 4.33 -1.16 7.37
C ALA A 5 2.83 -1.29 7.62
N ARG A 6 2.30 -0.30 8.34
CA ARG A 6 0.89 -0.10 8.61
C ARG A 6 0.52 1.35 8.34
N VAL A 7 -0.60 1.54 7.65
CA VAL A 7 -1.10 2.86 7.25
C VAL A 7 -2.61 2.89 7.50
N THR A 8 -3.10 3.91 8.20
CA THR A 8 -4.54 4.20 8.28
C THR A 8 -5.08 4.52 6.89
N LEU A 9 -6.38 4.38 6.65
CA LEU A 9 -7.01 4.72 5.37
C LEU A 9 -8.16 5.69 5.61
N GLU A 10 -7.84 6.89 6.09
CA GLU A 10 -8.82 7.90 6.49
C GLU A 10 -8.89 9.10 5.55
N ASN A 11 -7.81 9.40 4.83
CA ASN A 11 -7.72 10.61 4.01
C ASN A 11 -6.73 10.47 2.84
N GLU A 12 -6.61 11.51 2.02
CA GLU A 12 -5.74 11.51 0.84
C GLU A 12 -4.24 11.44 1.19
N MET A 13 -3.80 11.96 2.35
CA MET A 13 -2.41 11.84 2.79
C MET A 13 -2.04 10.38 3.08
N ASP A 14 -2.98 9.62 3.64
CA ASP A 14 -2.84 8.18 3.86
C ASP A 14 -2.69 7.42 2.54
N LEU A 15 -3.41 7.84 1.49
CA LEU A 15 -3.29 7.27 0.16
C LEU A 15 -1.88 7.49 -0.44
N ILE A 16 -1.30 8.69 -0.26
CA ILE A 16 0.08 8.99 -0.66
C ILE A 16 1.07 8.10 0.10
N LEU A 17 0.85 7.90 1.40
CA LEU A 17 1.71 7.04 2.22
C LEU A 17 1.59 5.57 1.80
N ALA A 18 0.38 5.07 1.54
CA ALA A 18 0.11 3.73 1.04
C ALA A 18 0.86 3.44 -0.26
N HIS A 19 0.81 4.38 -1.22
CA HIS A 19 1.55 4.26 -2.48
C HIS A 19 3.06 4.15 -2.27
N ARG A 20 3.65 5.09 -1.51
CA ARG A 20 5.09 5.13 -1.24
C ARG A 20 5.59 3.89 -0.50
N ARG A 21 4.82 3.41 0.49
CA ARG A 21 5.17 2.20 1.24
C ARG A 21 5.08 0.95 0.37
N SER A 22 4.12 0.88 -0.54
CA SER A 22 3.98 -0.22 -1.50
C SER A 22 5.13 -0.25 -2.52
N MET A 23 5.56 0.92 -3.02
CA MET A 23 6.77 1.03 -3.86
C MET A 23 8.00 0.50 -3.12
N ARG A 24 8.21 0.94 -1.87
CA ARG A 24 9.35 0.51 -1.06
C ARG A 24 9.31 -1.00 -0.75
N LEU A 25 8.13 -1.56 -0.51
CA LEU A 25 7.97 -3.01 -0.33
C LEU A 25 8.36 -3.76 -1.61
N GLY A 26 7.86 -3.32 -2.76
CA GLY A 26 8.19 -3.93 -4.05
C GLY A 26 9.68 -3.89 -4.36
N GLU A 27 10.34 -2.78 -4.03
CA GLU A 27 11.80 -2.64 -4.14
C GLU A 27 12.53 -3.66 -3.24
N LEU A 28 12.15 -3.78 -1.97
CA LEU A 28 12.74 -4.74 -1.02
C LEU A 28 12.48 -6.19 -1.42
N ALA A 29 11.36 -6.46 -2.11
CA ALA A 29 11.02 -7.77 -2.67
C ALA A 29 11.71 -8.08 -4.01
N GLY A 30 12.55 -7.18 -4.54
CA GLY A 30 13.29 -7.38 -5.79
C GLY A 30 12.45 -7.20 -7.06
N LEU A 31 11.30 -6.53 -6.98
CA LEU A 31 10.49 -6.23 -8.15
C LEU A 31 11.18 -5.21 -9.06
N THR A 32 10.95 -5.33 -10.37
CA THR A 32 11.36 -4.30 -11.33
C THR A 32 10.61 -2.98 -11.07
N LEU A 33 11.17 -1.84 -11.49
CA LEU A 33 10.51 -0.55 -11.31
C LEU A 33 9.09 -0.53 -11.91
N ALA A 34 8.88 -1.17 -13.08
CA ALA A 34 7.56 -1.28 -13.69
C ALA A 34 6.58 -2.09 -12.83
N ALA A 35 7.04 -3.21 -12.26
CA ALA A 35 6.23 -4.04 -11.36
C ALA A 35 5.95 -3.33 -10.03
N GLN A 36 6.90 -2.56 -9.48
CA GLN A 36 6.69 -1.73 -8.29
C GLN A 36 5.57 -0.71 -8.54
N THR A 37 5.64 0.03 -9.65
CA THR A 37 4.61 1.03 -10.01
C THR A 37 3.25 0.38 -10.19
N SER A 38 3.17 -0.76 -10.89
CA SER A 38 1.91 -1.48 -11.08
C SER A 38 1.33 -1.96 -9.74
N PHE A 39 2.17 -2.51 -8.86
CA PHE A 39 1.77 -2.95 -7.53
C PHE A 39 1.28 -1.78 -6.66
N ALA A 40 2.04 -0.69 -6.59
CA ALA A 40 1.68 0.48 -5.79
C ALA A 40 0.40 1.16 -6.28
N THR A 41 0.17 1.21 -7.60
CA THR A 41 -1.09 1.70 -8.17
C THR A 41 -2.26 0.81 -7.77
N ALA A 42 -2.13 -0.52 -7.88
CA ALA A 42 -3.20 -1.44 -7.47
C ALA A 42 -3.56 -1.28 -5.99
N VAL A 43 -2.56 -1.14 -5.11
CA VAL A 43 -2.79 -0.87 -3.68
C VAL A 43 -3.49 0.49 -3.49
N SER A 44 -3.09 1.53 -4.23
CA SER A 44 -3.74 2.84 -4.18
C SER A 44 -5.21 2.79 -4.59
N GLU A 45 -5.60 2.01 -5.59
CA GLU A 45 -7.01 1.90 -5.99
C GLU A 45 -7.86 1.24 -4.89
N VAL A 46 -7.35 0.19 -4.24
CA VAL A 46 -8.03 -0.45 -3.10
C VAL A 46 -8.10 0.50 -1.89
N ALA A 47 -7.01 1.21 -1.61
CA ALA A 47 -6.95 2.20 -0.55
C ALA A 47 -7.94 3.34 -0.76
N ARG A 48 -8.03 3.88 -1.99
CA ARG A 48 -8.98 4.94 -2.36
C ARG A 48 -10.42 4.46 -2.17
N ASN A 49 -10.75 3.28 -2.68
CA ASN A 49 -12.08 2.70 -2.51
C ASN A 49 -12.44 2.51 -1.02
N THR A 50 -11.46 2.16 -0.18
CA THR A 50 -11.66 2.06 1.27
C THR A 50 -11.92 3.42 1.90
N ILE A 51 -11.14 4.45 1.56
CA ILE A 51 -11.30 5.82 2.07
C ILE A 51 -12.68 6.39 1.68
N GLU A 52 -13.14 6.14 0.45
CA GLU A 52 -14.39 6.71 -0.07
C GLU A 52 -15.65 6.02 0.47
N HIS A 53 -15.58 4.72 0.77
CA HIS A 53 -16.78 3.93 1.00
C HIS A 53 -16.81 3.17 2.34
N ALA A 54 -15.69 3.00 3.03
CA ALA A 54 -15.66 2.35 4.34
C ALA A 54 -15.79 3.38 5.48
N GLN A 55 -16.28 2.93 6.64
CA GLN A 55 -16.29 3.75 7.86
C GLN A 55 -14.91 3.93 8.47
N SER A 56 -14.03 2.94 8.29
CA SER A 56 -12.64 2.93 8.74
C SER A 56 -11.87 1.85 8.00
N GLY A 57 -10.56 2.04 7.78
CA GLY A 57 -9.71 1.06 7.11
C GLY A 57 -8.25 1.16 7.53
N CYS A 58 -7.51 0.07 7.28
CA CYS A 58 -6.08 -0.01 7.54
C CYS A 58 -5.41 -0.87 6.46
N LEU A 59 -4.35 -0.35 5.85
CA LEU A 59 -3.45 -1.11 4.99
C LEU A 59 -2.33 -1.70 5.85
N ILE A 60 -2.10 -3.01 5.70
CA ILE A 60 -0.97 -3.71 6.31
C ILE A 60 -0.15 -4.34 5.18
N LEU A 61 1.13 -3.97 5.10
CA LEU A 61 2.09 -4.49 4.14
C LEU A 61 2.97 -5.52 4.84
N GLN A 62 2.99 -6.76 4.35
CA GLN A 62 3.69 -7.87 4.97
C GLN A 62 4.39 -8.75 3.91
N VAL A 63 5.42 -9.49 4.35
CA VAL A 63 6.08 -10.53 3.54
C VAL A 63 5.98 -11.89 4.24
N GLU A 64 5.94 -12.96 3.46
CA GLU A 64 6.12 -14.32 3.96
C GLU A 64 7.62 -14.65 3.96
N ALA A 65 8.07 -15.36 5.00
CA ALA A 65 9.48 -15.67 5.25
C ALA A 65 9.74 -17.17 5.01
#